data_AF-A0AAW9JTY1-F1
#
_entry.id   AF-A0AAW9JTY1-F1
#
_cell.length_a   1.000
_cell.length_b   1.000
_cell.length_c   1.000
_cell.angle_alpha   90.00
_cell.angle_beta   90.00
_cell.angle_gamma   90.00
#
_symmetry.space_group_name_H-M   'P 1'
#
loop_
_entity.id
_entity.type
_entity.pdbx_description
1 polymer ?
#
loop_
_entity_poly.entity_id
_entity_poly.type
_entity_poly.pdbx_seq_one_letter_code
_entity_poly.pdbx_strand_id
1 'polypeptide(L)'
;MDKIIEALHTLGVEVAYNSRNDLAINGKKISGNTQCNKGEYTIHHGSLLYDMDFSKMAKYLNPPKYKIESKGIKSVRDRTGNISDCLSKKWDIATFRQKLINEILKKYYQPYQLTVKEELIVEQLAQDKFRSWDWTFGKNPAFTMVKAKKFPAGFLEVSLNIQHGIIQNCAFHGDLFSYGDLNHLEQALANQTFTYKTVKQILIEQKADQLFYQITIEEILACIFE
;
A
#
# COMPACT_ATOMS: atom_id res chain seq x y z
N MET A 1 2.04 0.00 -14.99
CA MET A 1 0.85 0.89 -14.98
C MET A 1 0.55 1.45 -16.38
N ASP A 2 1.19 0.91 -17.42
CA ASP A 2 1.25 1.56 -18.74
C ASP A 2 -0.10 1.67 -19.42
N LYS A 3 -0.97 0.67 -19.25
CA LYS A 3 -2.34 0.70 -19.77
C LYS A 3 -3.17 1.89 -19.24
N ILE A 4 -2.94 2.26 -17.97
CA ILE A 4 -3.61 3.41 -17.35
C ILE A 4 -3.05 4.72 -17.93
N ILE A 5 -1.73 4.78 -18.13
CA ILE A 5 -1.04 5.92 -18.74
C ILE A 5 -1.56 6.15 -20.18
N GLU A 6 -1.55 5.12 -21.02
CA GLU A 6 -2.03 5.20 -22.40
C GLU A 6 -3.50 5.66 -22.50
N ALA A 7 -4.36 5.13 -21.63
CA ALA A 7 -5.76 5.53 -21.59
C ALA A 7 -5.91 7.01 -21.18
N LEU A 8 -5.14 7.46 -20.18
CA LEU A 8 -5.14 8.86 -19.74
C LEU A 8 -4.61 9.81 -20.83
N HIS A 9 -3.53 9.44 -21.55
CA HIS A 9 -3.03 10.20 -22.70
C HIS A 9 -4.09 10.35 -23.79
N THR A 10 -4.83 9.28 -24.08
CA THR A 10 -5.92 9.31 -25.08
C THR A 10 -7.05 10.26 -24.67
N LEU A 11 -7.25 10.44 -23.35
CA LEU A 11 -8.21 11.40 -22.79
C LEU A 11 -7.63 12.82 -22.64
N GLY A 12 -6.41 13.07 -23.12
CA GLY A 12 -5.75 14.37 -23.06
C GLY A 12 -5.09 14.69 -21.73
N VAL A 13 -4.75 13.68 -20.93
CA VAL A 13 -4.10 13.82 -19.62
C VAL A 13 -2.66 13.31 -19.72
N GLU A 14 -1.71 14.24 -19.89
CA GLU A 14 -0.28 13.92 -19.96
C GLU A 14 0.28 13.51 -18.59
N VAL A 15 0.35 12.19 -18.38
CA VAL A 15 0.80 11.58 -17.12
C VAL A 15 2.07 10.76 -17.33
N ALA A 16 2.95 10.75 -16.33
CA ALA A 16 4.16 9.94 -16.34
C ALA A 16 4.41 9.29 -14.96
N TYR A 17 5.32 8.32 -14.92
CA TYR A 17 5.84 7.78 -13.68
C TYR A 17 6.56 8.87 -12.88
N ASN A 18 6.22 8.97 -11.59
CA ASN A 18 6.89 9.85 -10.63
C ASN A 18 7.80 9.07 -9.67
N SER A 19 7.49 7.79 -9.47
CA SER A 19 8.24 6.84 -8.67
C SER A 19 7.92 5.43 -9.14
N ARG A 20 8.40 4.41 -8.42
CA ARG A 20 8.06 3.00 -8.66
C ARG A 20 6.55 2.74 -8.75
N ASN A 21 5.74 3.45 -7.97
CA ASN A 21 4.31 3.16 -7.83
C ASN A 21 3.39 4.38 -7.93
N ASP A 22 3.94 5.55 -8.24
CA ASP A 22 3.18 6.79 -8.34
C ASP A 22 3.16 7.32 -9.76
N LEU A 23 2.02 7.86 -10.17
CA LEU A 23 1.89 8.64 -11.41
C LEU A 23 1.74 10.13 -11.07
N ALA A 24 2.29 10.99 -11.92
CA ALA A 24 2.22 12.44 -11.76
C ALA A 24 1.96 13.19 -13.07
N ILE A 25 1.39 14.38 -12.92
CA ILE A 25 1.28 15.41 -13.95
C ILE A 25 2.09 16.61 -13.45
N ASN A 26 3.03 17.10 -14.25
CA ASN A 26 3.88 18.24 -13.89
C ASN A 26 4.55 18.11 -12.50
N GLY A 27 5.03 16.90 -12.17
CA GLY A 27 5.65 16.58 -10.88
C GLY A 27 4.70 16.43 -9.69
N LYS A 28 3.39 16.66 -9.88
CA LYS A 28 2.37 16.47 -8.84
C LYS A 28 1.73 15.09 -8.95
N LYS A 29 1.79 14.31 -7.87
CA LYS A 29 1.22 12.97 -7.79
C LYS A 29 -0.30 13.00 -7.97
N ILE A 30 -0.79 12.25 -8.94
CA ILE A 30 -2.22 12.04 -9.22
C ILE A 30 -2.68 10.61 -8.97
N SER A 31 -1.73 9.67 -8.80
CA SER A 31 -2.03 8.26 -8.55
C SER A 31 -1.02 7.66 -7.59
N GLY A 32 -1.50 6.85 -6.66
CA GLY A 32 -0.67 5.90 -5.90
C GLY A 32 -1.18 4.49 -6.13
N ASN A 33 -0.24 3.56 -6.37
CA ASN A 33 -0.54 2.18 -6.75
C ASN A 33 0.12 1.21 -5.78
N THR A 34 -0.51 0.06 -5.60
CA THR A 34 -0.09 -1.03 -4.73
C THR A 34 -0.31 -2.35 -5.42
N GLN A 35 0.50 -3.33 -5.04
CA GLN A 35 0.41 -4.70 -5.54
C GLN A 35 0.32 -5.66 -4.37
N CYS A 36 -0.49 -6.70 -4.53
CA CYS A 36 -0.55 -7.83 -3.63
C CYS A 36 -0.53 -9.13 -4.44
N ASN A 37 0.27 -10.10 -3.98
CA ASN A 37 0.33 -11.44 -4.55
C ASN A 37 -0.38 -12.41 -3.60
N LYS A 38 -1.26 -13.26 -4.13
CA LYS A 38 -1.97 -14.30 -3.38
C LYS A 38 -2.10 -15.57 -4.21
N GLY A 39 -1.29 -16.57 -3.89
CA GLY A 39 -1.19 -17.79 -4.71
C GLY A 39 -0.74 -17.44 -6.12
N GLU A 40 -1.49 -17.90 -7.12
CA GLU A 40 -1.22 -17.62 -8.54
C GLU A 40 -1.75 -16.25 -9.02
N TYR A 41 -2.45 -15.51 -8.15
CA TYR A 41 -3.05 -14.23 -8.50
C TYR A 41 -2.17 -13.05 -8.06
N THR A 42 -2.02 -12.09 -8.97
CA THR A 42 -1.44 -10.78 -8.68
C THR A 42 -2.49 -9.70 -8.86
N ILE A 43 -2.74 -8.92 -7.81
CA ILE A 43 -3.68 -7.79 -7.82
C ILE A 43 -2.86 -6.51 -7.83
N HIS A 44 -2.99 -5.73 -8.91
CA HIS A 44 -2.56 -4.34 -8.94
C HIS A 44 -3.79 -3.45 -8.76
N HIS A 45 -3.75 -2.57 -7.78
CA HIS A 45 -4.79 -1.58 -7.59
C HIS A 45 -4.18 -0.22 -7.29
N GLY A 46 -4.96 0.84 -7.50
CA GLY A 46 -4.48 2.19 -7.30
C GLY A 46 -5.61 3.18 -7.23
N SER A 47 -5.24 4.41 -6.91
CA SER A 47 -6.12 5.56 -6.87
C SER A 47 -5.85 6.48 -8.05
N LEU A 48 -6.86 7.20 -8.50
CA LEU A 48 -6.73 8.34 -9.42
C LEU A 48 -7.41 9.54 -8.77
N LEU A 49 -6.63 10.57 -8.47
CA LEU A 49 -7.10 11.81 -7.86
C LEU A 49 -7.69 12.67 -8.96
N TYR A 50 -9.00 12.54 -9.17
CA TYR A 50 -9.68 13.29 -10.23
C TYR A 50 -9.99 14.73 -9.82
N ASP A 51 -10.72 14.91 -8.71
CA ASP A 51 -11.18 16.22 -8.22
C ASP A 51 -11.27 16.22 -6.68
N MET A 52 -10.16 15.83 -6.04
CA MET A 52 -10.07 15.66 -4.59
C MET A 52 -9.91 16.99 -3.85
N ASP A 53 -10.62 17.13 -2.73
CA ASP A 53 -10.42 18.22 -1.78
C ASP A 53 -9.19 17.93 -0.90
N PHE A 54 -8.04 18.47 -1.31
CA PHE A 54 -6.79 18.27 -0.58
C PHE A 54 -6.79 18.92 0.81
N SER A 55 -7.66 19.89 1.08
CA SER A 55 -7.79 20.49 2.42
C SER A 55 -8.39 19.49 3.41
N LYS A 56 -9.34 18.66 2.97
CA LYS A 56 -9.91 17.56 3.77
C LYS A 56 -8.92 16.42 3.90
N MET A 57 -8.25 16.04 2.82
CA MET A 57 -7.26 14.97 2.83
C MET A 57 -6.14 15.24 3.86
N ALA A 58 -5.64 16.47 3.94
CA ALA A 58 -4.62 16.86 4.92
C ALA A 58 -5.10 16.78 6.38
N LYS A 59 -6.43 16.85 6.64
CA LYS A 59 -7.00 16.71 7.98
C LYS A 59 -7.15 15.25 8.41
N TYR A 60 -7.44 14.36 7.46
CA TYR A 60 -7.70 12.95 7.76
C TYR A 60 -6.43 12.08 7.74
N LEU A 61 -5.40 12.52 7.01
CA LEU A 61 -4.13 11.81 6.97
C LEU A 61 -3.19 12.37 8.03
N ASN A 62 -2.72 11.50 8.93
CA ASN A 62 -1.63 11.81 9.86
C ASN A 62 -0.37 11.01 9.46
N PRO A 63 0.30 11.37 8.35
CA PRO A 63 1.47 10.63 7.91
C PRO A 63 2.58 10.79 8.96
N PRO A 64 3.37 9.73 9.23
CA PRO A 64 4.50 9.83 10.14
C PRO A 64 5.47 10.95 9.75
N LYS A 65 6.06 11.64 10.74
CA LYS A 65 6.94 12.81 10.53
C LYS A 65 8.06 12.56 9.51
N TYR A 66 8.66 11.37 9.52
CA TYR A 66 9.74 11.01 8.59
C TYR A 66 9.30 10.97 7.11
N LYS A 67 8.02 10.67 6.81
CA LYS A 67 7.50 10.70 5.42
C LYS A 67 7.38 12.13 4.90
N ILE A 68 7.26 13.11 5.80
CA ILE A 68 7.21 14.53 5.49
C ILE A 68 8.65 15.05 5.28
N GLU A 69 9.54 14.78 6.25
CA GLU A 69 10.94 15.24 6.25
C GLU A 69 11.73 14.71 5.06
N SER A 70 11.64 13.40 4.78
CA SER A 70 12.47 12.77 3.75
C SER A 70 12.10 13.13 2.30
N LYS A 71 11.03 13.91 2.12
CA LYS A 71 10.65 14.53 0.83
C LYS A 71 10.92 16.04 0.79
N GLY A 72 11.45 16.65 1.85
CA GLY A 72 11.88 18.06 1.87
C GLY A 72 10.75 19.09 1.72
N ILE A 73 9.49 18.73 1.97
CA ILE A 73 8.31 19.53 1.60
C ILE A 73 7.37 19.70 2.80
N LYS A 74 6.76 20.89 2.92
CA LYS A 74 5.97 21.33 4.08
C LYS A 74 4.60 20.64 4.21
N SER A 75 4.00 20.10 3.14
CA SER A 75 2.67 19.47 3.22
C SER A 75 2.36 18.45 2.11
N VAL A 76 1.36 17.57 2.35
CA VAL A 76 0.83 16.64 1.34
C VAL A 76 0.20 17.37 0.14
N ARG A 77 -0.34 18.57 0.36
CA ARG A 77 -0.97 19.40 -0.68
C ARG A 77 0.01 19.79 -1.79
N ASP A 78 1.27 20.06 -1.43
CA ASP A 78 2.27 20.54 -2.38
C ASP A 78 2.74 19.46 -3.36
N ARG A 79 2.54 18.17 -3.00
CA ARG A 79 2.98 17.02 -3.80
C ARG A 79 1.86 16.34 -4.59
N THR A 80 0.60 16.71 -4.41
CA THR A 80 -0.55 16.05 -5.07
C THR A 80 -1.28 16.99 -6.03
N GLY A 81 -1.80 16.43 -7.12
CA GLY A 81 -2.56 17.16 -8.13
C GLY A 81 -3.86 16.43 -8.46
N ASN A 82 -4.78 17.17 -9.08
CA ASN A 82 -6.02 16.62 -9.62
C ASN A 82 -5.92 16.48 -11.14
N ILE A 83 -6.48 15.42 -11.68
CA ILE A 83 -6.59 15.21 -13.13
C ILE A 83 -7.52 16.26 -13.74
N SER A 84 -8.59 16.65 -13.04
CA SER A 84 -9.57 17.63 -13.52
C SER A 84 -8.95 18.99 -13.85
N ASP A 85 -7.92 19.40 -13.11
CA ASP A 85 -7.19 20.67 -13.30
C ASP A 85 -6.38 20.70 -14.60
N CYS A 86 -6.12 19.53 -15.21
CA CYS A 86 -5.28 19.38 -16.39
C CYS A 86 -6.09 19.18 -17.68
N LEU A 87 -7.41 19.01 -17.56
CA LEU A 87 -8.29 18.79 -18.70
C LEU A 87 -8.74 20.12 -19.32
N SER A 88 -8.73 20.20 -20.64
CA SER A 88 -9.28 21.35 -21.38
C SER A 88 -10.78 21.57 -21.14
N LYS A 89 -11.52 20.47 -20.90
CA LYS A 89 -12.91 20.49 -20.45
C LYS A 89 -13.06 19.58 -19.24
N LYS A 90 -13.39 20.16 -18.09
CA LYS A 90 -13.70 19.39 -16.88
C LYS A 90 -14.97 18.57 -17.08
N TRP A 91 -14.87 17.27 -16.85
CA TRP A 91 -16.01 16.36 -16.78
C TRP A 91 -16.46 16.18 -15.32
N ASP A 92 -17.66 15.68 -15.10
CA ASP A 92 -18.00 15.07 -13.82
C ASP A 92 -17.27 13.72 -13.66
N ILE A 93 -17.18 13.24 -12.42
CA ILE A 93 -16.44 12.01 -12.08
C ILE A 93 -17.01 10.76 -12.77
N ALA A 94 -18.33 10.68 -12.98
CA ALA A 94 -18.95 9.51 -13.60
C ALA A 94 -18.61 9.46 -15.09
N THR A 95 -18.66 10.60 -15.78
CA THR A 95 -18.23 10.74 -17.17
C THR A 95 -16.75 10.41 -17.33
N PHE A 96 -15.87 10.95 -16.47
CA PHE A 96 -14.44 10.63 -16.51
C PHE A 96 -14.21 9.13 -16.32
N ARG A 97 -14.84 8.52 -15.31
CA ARG A 97 -14.74 7.07 -15.03
C ARG A 97 -15.15 6.24 -16.24
N GLN A 98 -16.30 6.56 -16.87
CA GLN A 98 -16.79 5.80 -18.01
C GLN A 98 -15.85 5.93 -19.22
N LYS A 99 -15.34 7.13 -19.49
CA LYS A 99 -14.36 7.36 -20.57
C LYS A 99 -13.09 6.55 -20.34
N LEU A 100 -12.55 6.59 -19.12
CA LEU A 100 -11.36 5.82 -18.76
C LEU A 100 -11.58 4.30 -18.92
N ILE A 101 -12.71 3.79 -18.42
CA ILE A 101 -13.09 2.38 -18.58
C ILE A 101 -13.16 2.02 -20.07
N ASN A 102 -13.82 2.85 -20.89
CA ASN A 102 -13.94 2.60 -22.31
C ASN A 102 -12.57 2.52 -23.00
N GLU A 103 -11.64 3.44 -22.70
CA GLU A 103 -10.29 3.39 -23.27
C GLU A 103 -9.50 2.14 -22.85
N ILE A 104 -9.65 1.70 -21.59
CA ILE A 104 -9.00 0.48 -21.09
C ILE A 104 -9.60 -0.77 -21.74
N LEU A 105 -10.93 -0.86 -21.84
CA LEU A 105 -11.63 -2.03 -22.38
C LEU A 105 -11.40 -2.21 -23.87
N LYS A 106 -11.43 -1.12 -24.65
CA LYS A 106 -11.30 -1.11 -26.13
C LYS A 106 -10.16 -1.98 -26.66
N LYS A 107 -9.06 -2.10 -25.91
CA LYS A 107 -7.87 -2.80 -26.38
C LYS A 107 -7.76 -4.26 -25.91
N TYR A 108 -8.29 -4.62 -24.74
CA TYR A 108 -7.79 -5.83 -24.05
C TYR A 108 -8.81 -6.64 -23.24
N TYR A 109 -10.02 -6.12 -22.98
CA TYR A 109 -10.87 -6.71 -21.94
C TYR A 109 -12.36 -6.68 -22.29
N GLN A 110 -13.08 -7.68 -21.81
CA GLN A 110 -14.54 -7.72 -21.83
C GLN A 110 -15.08 -7.49 -20.42
N PRO A 111 -16.16 -6.70 -20.26
CA PRO A 111 -16.83 -6.58 -18.98
C PRO A 111 -17.28 -7.95 -18.47
N TYR A 112 -17.04 -8.21 -17.19
CA TYR A 112 -17.60 -9.36 -16.49
C TYR A 112 -18.67 -8.87 -15.52
N GLN A 113 -19.89 -9.40 -15.67
CA GLN A 113 -20.99 -9.15 -14.74
C GLN A 113 -21.01 -10.27 -13.70
N LEU A 114 -20.99 -9.90 -12.41
CA LEU A 114 -21.13 -10.87 -11.33
C LEU A 114 -22.50 -11.55 -11.41
N THR A 115 -22.52 -12.85 -11.14
CA THR A 115 -23.75 -13.59 -10.91
C THR A 115 -24.34 -13.25 -9.54
N VAL A 116 -25.65 -13.47 -9.36
CA VAL A 116 -26.33 -13.28 -8.05
C VAL A 116 -25.62 -14.03 -6.92
N LYS A 117 -25.12 -15.24 -7.20
CA LYS A 117 -24.37 -16.03 -6.22
C LYS A 117 -23.05 -15.36 -5.82
N GLU A 118 -22.33 -14.79 -6.77
CA GLU A 118 -21.07 -14.08 -6.51
C GLU A 118 -21.30 -12.76 -5.78
N GLU A 119 -22.37 -12.03 -6.11
CA GLU A 119 -22.78 -10.82 -5.39
C GLU A 119 -23.06 -11.12 -3.91
N LEU A 120 -23.75 -12.22 -3.61
CA LEU A 120 -23.98 -12.67 -2.24
C LEU A 120 -22.67 -13.00 -1.50
N ILE A 121 -21.71 -13.65 -2.17
CA ILE A 121 -20.39 -13.94 -1.59
C ILE A 121 -19.63 -12.64 -1.30
N VAL A 122 -19.64 -11.68 -2.23
CA VAL A 122 -18.98 -10.38 -2.06
C VAL A 122 -19.59 -9.60 -0.90
N GLU A 123 -20.92 -9.60 -0.78
CA GLU A 123 -21.61 -8.89 0.30
C GLU A 123 -21.34 -9.55 1.66
N GLN A 124 -21.34 -10.89 1.75
CA GLN A 124 -20.95 -11.60 2.97
C GLN A 124 -19.51 -11.24 3.38
N LEU A 125 -18.57 -11.24 2.43
CA LEU A 125 -17.18 -10.84 2.68
C LEU A 125 -17.07 -9.37 3.13
N ALA A 126 -17.91 -8.49 2.60
CA ALA A 126 -17.96 -7.10 3.03
C ALA A 126 -18.41 -6.98 4.49
N GLN A 127 -19.42 -7.74 4.91
CA GLN A 127 -19.92 -7.74 6.29
C GLN A 127 -18.90 -8.31 7.28
N ASP A 128 -18.38 -9.51 7.00
CA ASP A 128 -17.51 -10.22 7.93
C ASP A 128 -16.14 -9.55 8.10
N LYS A 129 -15.72 -8.81 7.07
CA LYS A 129 -14.35 -8.29 6.97
C LYS A 129 -14.31 -6.79 6.74
N PHE A 130 -14.63 -6.31 5.54
CA PHE A 130 -14.29 -4.93 5.16
C PHE A 130 -15.08 -3.84 5.90
N ARG A 131 -16.25 -4.19 6.46
CA ARG A 131 -17.07 -3.31 7.30
C ARG A 131 -16.99 -3.68 8.78
N SER A 132 -16.38 -4.82 9.14
CA SER A 132 -16.31 -5.25 10.53
C SER A 132 -15.30 -4.42 11.32
N TRP A 133 -15.68 -4.08 12.55
CA TRP A 133 -14.83 -3.30 13.45
C TRP A 133 -13.53 -4.04 13.77
N ASP A 134 -13.62 -5.35 14.03
CA ASP A 134 -12.47 -6.17 14.41
C ASP A 134 -11.41 -6.22 13.30
N TRP A 135 -11.83 -6.28 12.04
CA TRP A 135 -10.91 -6.24 10.92
C TRP A 135 -10.36 -4.83 10.66
N THR A 136 -11.23 -3.81 10.71
CA THR A 136 -10.86 -2.44 10.32
C THR A 136 -10.05 -1.73 11.41
N PHE A 137 -10.34 -2.01 12.68
CA PHE A 137 -9.77 -1.33 13.85
C PHE A 137 -9.25 -2.28 14.94
N GLY A 138 -9.85 -3.46 15.11
CA GLY A 138 -9.59 -4.35 16.25
C GLY A 138 -8.22 -5.03 16.26
N LYS A 139 -7.47 -4.99 15.16
CA LYS A 139 -6.10 -5.51 15.08
C LYS A 139 -5.04 -4.46 15.43
N ASN A 140 -5.20 -3.79 16.57
CA ASN A 140 -4.14 -2.95 17.13
C ASN A 140 -3.66 -3.56 18.45
N PRO A 141 -2.82 -4.61 18.40
CA PRO A 141 -2.23 -5.14 19.62
C PRO A 141 -1.48 -4.04 20.36
N ALA A 142 -1.47 -4.09 21.69
CA ALA A 142 -0.59 -3.24 22.46
C ALA A 142 0.85 -3.63 22.14
N PHE A 143 1.52 -2.85 21.28
CA PHE A 143 2.94 -3.02 21.00
C PHE A 143 3.75 -2.26 22.04
N THR A 144 4.68 -2.96 22.70
CA THR A 144 5.60 -2.35 23.68
C THR A 144 6.78 -1.68 23.01
N MET A 145 7.08 -2.05 21.76
CA MET A 145 8.20 -1.53 21.00
C MET A 145 7.82 -1.39 19.53
N VAL A 146 8.07 -0.22 18.96
CA VAL A 146 7.90 0.06 17.54
C VAL A 146 9.23 0.57 17.02
N LYS A 147 9.78 -0.12 16.03
CA LYS A 147 11.08 0.16 15.43
C LYS A 147 10.90 0.41 13.95
N ALA A 148 11.52 1.45 13.42
CA ALA A 148 11.24 1.84 12.05
C ALA A 148 12.47 2.47 11.38
N LYS A 149 12.75 2.04 10.14
CA LYS A 149 13.95 2.45 9.40
C LYS A 149 13.64 2.63 7.92
N LYS A 150 14.25 3.65 7.32
CA LYS A 150 14.14 3.94 5.89
C LYS A 150 15.29 3.25 5.14
N PHE A 151 14.95 2.47 4.13
CA PHE A 151 15.87 1.84 3.20
C PHE A 151 15.68 2.39 1.78
N PRO A 152 16.62 2.16 0.85
CA PRO A 152 16.44 2.54 -0.56
C PRO A 152 15.17 1.94 -1.19
N ALA A 153 14.80 0.72 -0.78
CA ALA A 153 13.63 0.01 -1.30
C ALA A 153 12.28 0.54 -0.77
N GLY A 154 12.29 1.28 0.34
CA GLY A 154 11.11 1.75 1.04
C GLY A 154 11.30 1.79 2.56
N PHE A 155 10.22 2.04 3.28
CA PHE A 155 10.21 2.13 4.72
C PHE A 155 9.72 0.82 5.35
N LEU A 156 10.46 0.34 6.35
CA LEU A 156 10.08 -0.80 7.19
C LEU A 156 9.77 -0.30 8.60
N GLU A 157 8.65 -0.75 9.15
CA GLU A 157 8.29 -0.61 10.55
C GLU A 157 8.00 -2.01 11.11
N VAL A 158 8.56 -2.32 12.26
CA VAL A 158 8.35 -3.58 12.97
C VAL A 158 7.79 -3.23 14.35
N SER A 159 6.56 -3.64 14.56
CA SER A 159 5.83 -3.47 15.82
C SER A 159 5.90 -4.78 16.59
N LEU A 160 6.37 -4.73 17.84
CA LEU A 160 6.64 -5.88 18.71
C LEU A 160 5.97 -5.68 20.07
N ASN A 161 5.22 -6.69 20.51
CA ASN A 161 4.77 -6.80 21.90
C ASN A 161 5.68 -7.80 22.62
N ILE A 162 6.49 -7.33 23.56
CA ILE A 162 7.48 -8.15 24.27
C ILE A 162 7.11 -8.18 25.75
N GLN A 163 6.91 -9.38 26.29
CA GLN A 163 6.65 -9.61 27.70
C GLN A 163 7.65 -10.61 28.25
N HIS A 164 8.34 -10.24 29.33
CA HIS A 164 9.37 -11.08 29.96
C HIS A 164 10.46 -11.58 28.97
N GLY A 165 10.82 -10.76 27.98
CA GLY A 165 11.79 -11.12 26.95
C GLY A 165 11.27 -12.04 25.84
N ILE A 166 9.96 -12.32 25.80
CA ILE A 166 9.30 -13.15 24.79
C ILE A 166 8.41 -12.28 23.90
N ILE A 167 8.55 -12.43 22.59
CA ILE A 167 7.71 -11.77 21.58
C ILE A 167 6.31 -12.42 21.65
N GLN A 168 5.33 -11.71 22.19
CA GLN A 168 3.94 -12.19 22.25
C GLN A 168 3.27 -12.11 20.87
N ASN A 169 3.51 -11.01 20.16
CA ASN A 169 3.12 -10.83 18.78
C ASN A 169 4.05 -9.82 18.10
N CYS A 170 4.08 -9.87 16.77
CA CYS A 170 4.75 -8.89 15.96
C CYS A 170 3.93 -8.56 14.71
N ALA A 171 4.14 -7.39 14.16
CA ALA A 171 3.55 -6.97 12.90
C ALA A 171 4.57 -6.19 12.08
N PHE A 172 4.63 -6.49 10.78
CA PHE A 172 5.46 -5.77 9.83
C PHE A 172 4.59 -4.78 9.05
N HIS A 173 4.97 -3.51 9.09
CA HIS A 173 4.32 -2.42 8.39
C HIS A 173 5.32 -1.67 7.52
N GLY A 174 4.82 -0.85 6.59
CA GLY A 174 5.69 -0.08 5.73
C GLY A 174 5.06 0.31 4.41
N ASP A 175 5.86 0.93 3.54
CA ASP A 175 5.54 1.14 2.12
C ASP A 175 6.45 0.35 1.18
N LEU A 176 7.17 -0.63 1.76
CA LEU A 176 7.84 -1.70 1.02
C LEU A 176 6.79 -2.61 0.37
N PHE A 177 7.10 -3.10 -0.83
CA PHE A 177 6.32 -4.20 -1.40
C PHE A 177 6.70 -5.49 -0.68
N SER A 178 5.71 -6.24 -0.23
CA SER A 178 5.88 -7.60 0.27
C SER A 178 5.44 -8.62 -0.78
N TYR A 179 6.12 -9.75 -0.81
CA TYR A 179 5.77 -10.90 -1.62
C TYR A 179 5.00 -11.89 -0.77
N GLY A 180 3.67 -11.80 -0.84
CA GLY A 180 2.77 -12.68 -0.09
C GLY A 180 2.38 -12.15 1.28
N ASP A 181 1.81 -13.04 2.09
CA ASP A 181 1.27 -12.74 3.41
C ASP A 181 2.37 -12.85 4.48
N LEU A 182 2.62 -11.76 5.19
CA LEU A 182 3.62 -11.70 6.26
C LEU A 182 3.14 -12.41 7.54
N ASN A 183 1.87 -12.80 7.64
CA ASN A 183 1.32 -13.52 8.80
C ASN A 183 2.16 -14.76 9.17
N HIS A 184 2.72 -15.48 8.19
CA HIS A 184 3.55 -16.66 8.48
C HIS A 184 4.85 -16.29 9.20
N LEU A 185 5.52 -15.22 8.77
CA LEU A 185 6.70 -14.69 9.43
C LEU A 185 6.34 -14.15 10.83
N GLU A 186 5.20 -13.44 10.93
CA GLU A 186 4.73 -12.87 12.19
C GLU A 186 4.41 -13.94 13.24
N GLN A 187 3.78 -15.04 12.81
CA GLN A 187 3.50 -16.21 13.64
C GLN A 187 4.76 -16.97 14.02
N ALA A 188 5.74 -17.09 13.11
CA ALA A 188 7.00 -17.76 13.41
C ALA A 188 7.82 -17.01 14.46
N LEU A 189 7.72 -15.68 14.51
CA LEU A 189 8.35 -14.83 15.53
C LEU A 189 7.56 -14.80 16.85
N ALA A 190 6.26 -15.09 16.83
CA ALA A 190 5.45 -15.13 18.03
C ALA A 190 5.87 -16.29 18.96
N ASN A 191 5.78 -16.03 20.27
CA ASN A 191 6.24 -16.89 21.37
C ASN A 191 7.74 -17.21 21.38
N GLN A 192 8.56 -16.43 20.67
CA GLN A 192 10.01 -16.62 20.61
C GLN A 192 10.75 -15.65 21.54
N THR A 193 11.95 -16.05 21.98
CA THR A 193 12.80 -15.17 22.80
C THR A 193 13.31 -14.00 21.96
N PHE A 194 13.15 -12.77 22.44
CA PHE A 194 13.62 -11.56 21.78
C PHE A 194 15.14 -11.38 21.96
N THR A 195 15.92 -12.08 21.14
CA THR A 195 17.37 -11.88 21.02
C THR A 195 17.77 -11.77 19.56
N TYR A 196 18.88 -11.07 19.28
CA TYR A 196 19.41 -10.95 17.91
C TYR A 196 19.61 -12.33 17.26
N LYS A 197 20.16 -13.30 18.01
CA LYS A 197 20.42 -14.66 17.51
C LYS A 197 19.13 -15.39 17.14
N THR A 198 18.12 -15.39 18.03
CA THR A 198 16.84 -16.07 17.80
C THR A 198 16.09 -15.45 16.63
N VAL A 199 15.98 -14.12 16.60
CA VAL A 199 15.28 -13.41 15.51
C VAL A 199 15.99 -13.64 14.18
N LYS A 200 17.33 -13.57 14.12
CA LYS A 200 18.10 -13.86 12.91
C LYS A 200 17.86 -15.27 12.39
N GLN A 201 17.86 -16.26 13.28
CA GLN A 201 17.62 -17.65 12.91
C GLN A 201 16.24 -17.82 12.26
N ILE A 202 15.19 -17.26 12.88
CA ILE A 202 13.83 -17.34 12.35
C ILE A 202 13.73 -16.63 11.00
N LEU A 203 14.30 -15.43 10.85
CA LEU A 203 14.29 -14.71 9.56
C LEU A 203 14.93 -15.53 8.43
N ILE A 204 16.01 -16.28 8.72
CA ILE A 204 16.66 -17.18 7.76
C ILE A 204 15.76 -18.39 7.44
N GLU A 205 15.24 -19.07 8.46
CA GLU A 205 14.36 -20.24 8.30
C GLU A 205 13.09 -19.90 7.50
N GLN A 206 12.56 -18.70 7.72
CA GLN A 206 11.38 -18.18 7.03
C GLN A 206 11.69 -17.49 5.69
N LYS A 207 12.96 -17.45 5.27
CA LYS A 207 13.42 -16.79 4.05
C LYS A 207 12.87 -15.36 3.92
N ALA A 208 12.98 -14.59 4.99
CA ALA A 208 12.35 -13.27 5.10
C ALA A 208 12.81 -12.29 4.00
N ASP A 209 14.04 -12.40 3.51
CA ASP A 209 14.56 -11.66 2.36
C ASP A 209 13.80 -11.91 1.04
N GLN A 210 13.09 -13.03 0.94
CA GLN A 210 12.22 -13.33 -0.21
C GLN A 210 10.81 -12.76 -0.04
N LEU A 211 10.47 -12.30 1.18
CA LEU A 211 9.16 -11.74 1.50
C LEU A 211 9.10 -10.22 1.33
N PHE A 212 10.25 -9.53 1.23
CA PHE A 212 10.32 -8.08 1.07
C PHE A 212 11.07 -7.71 -0.22
N TYR A 213 10.55 -6.73 -0.95
CA TYR A 213 11.22 -6.20 -2.13
C TYR A 213 12.53 -5.51 -1.76
N GLN A 214 13.65 -6.08 -2.20
CA GLN A 214 15.00 -5.49 -2.06
C GLN A 214 15.37 -5.12 -0.61
N ILE A 215 15.01 -5.97 0.35
CA ILE A 215 15.41 -5.83 1.75
C ILE A 215 16.08 -7.14 2.18
N THR A 216 17.29 -7.03 2.71
CA THR A 216 18.08 -8.16 3.22
C THR A 216 17.71 -8.50 4.66
N ILE A 217 18.05 -9.71 5.11
CA ILE A 217 17.87 -10.13 6.51
C ILE A 217 18.61 -9.19 7.48
N GLU A 218 19.83 -8.76 7.12
CA GLU A 218 20.62 -7.85 7.96
C GLU A 218 19.96 -6.47 8.06
N GLU A 219 19.33 -5.98 7.00
CA GLU A 219 18.55 -4.72 7.06
C GLU A 219 17.32 -4.85 7.95
N ILE A 220 16.62 -5.99 7.92
CA ILE A 220 15.50 -6.27 8.84
C ILE A 220 16.01 -6.28 10.29
N LEU A 221 17.12 -6.98 10.57
CA LEU A 221 17.73 -7.03 11.89
C LEU A 221 18.19 -5.64 12.37
N ALA A 222 18.81 -4.87 11.48
CA ALA A 222 19.21 -3.50 11.75
C ALA A 222 18.00 -2.59 12.02
N CYS A 223 16.84 -2.86 11.41
CA CYS A 223 15.60 -2.16 11.77
C CYS A 223 15.16 -2.53 13.19
N ILE A 224 15.24 -3.80 13.58
CA ILE A 224 14.72 -4.29 14.87
C ILE A 224 15.63 -3.92 16.06
N PHE A 225 16.94 -4.00 15.90
CA PHE A 225 17.90 -3.93 17.00
C PHE A 225 18.71 -2.63 17.10
N GLU A 226 18.73 -1.80 16.06
CA GLU A 226 19.35 -0.46 16.08
C GLU A 226 18.28 0.61 16.35
#